data_AF-A0A3B4TW52-F1
#
_entry.id   AF-A0A3B4TW52-F1
#
_cell.length_a   1.000
_cell.length_b   1.000
_cell.length_c   1.000
_cell.angle_alpha   90.00
_cell.angle_beta   90.00
_cell.angle_gamma   90.00
#
_symmetry.space_group_name_H-M   'P 1'
#
loop_
_entity.id
_entity.type
_entity.pdbx_description
1 polymer ?
#
loop_
_entity_poly.entity_id
_entity_poly.type
_entity_poly.pdbx_seq_one_letter_code
_entity_poly.pdbx_strand_id
1 'polypeptide(L)'
;MDSMEIDDDIYINKSLTMEGLVTKVDFQKRKQPCRCATVCLWLLCAVLLAGNIAQIIYYEIITGRSSTVQACYNTQESQHLQNESDTLTAERDKAQSNYDSLTAERKQLETRLSNLTKEKDELQQSFSSVTAERDKVQNNYDSLTAERTQLETRLSDLTKEKHELQQSFNSVTAERDKVQNNYDSLTAERTQLETRLSDLTKEKNELQQSFSSVTAERDEFKAGFNNLKNVRDRLQANYSALKQQSDQLRTSYNDMQRNLEGLQTKHSNVTATKDRLQAKYSNLQRQKDELQTRFGTLIANIDQLQTNYSSLRRDKDQLQRSYNTLSASKNSIETSYNSLWKEKDQLQSRYNSLWRAKDWLQTNYSSLLADRDQLQDRAERLKVKLRGVPCKLGWKKFDISCYFISTMKRNWTESRKSCKAQGTDLVVIESREEQVFVNGVLKKGQNAWIGLTDKQKEGNWMWVDGTPLITKFWQIGQPNSYNGNQDCAEIVQDTSLGEWNDDGCFAEQIWICEN
;
A
#
# COMPACT_ATOMS: atom_id res chain seq x y z
N MET A 1 -124.53 -56.96 11.63
CA MET A 1 -124.38 -56.41 10.26
C MET A 1 -124.94 -57.48 9.34
N ASP A 2 -126.26 -57.55 9.14
CA ASP A 2 -127.28 -56.49 8.89
C ASP A 2 -127.07 -55.88 7.49
N SER A 3 -128.12 -55.51 6.72
CA SER A 3 -129.56 -55.41 6.99
C SER A 3 -130.37 -56.05 5.82
N MET A 4 -131.67 -56.38 5.85
CA MET A 4 -132.86 -55.89 6.57
C MET A 4 -133.44 -54.56 6.05
N GLU A 5 -134.75 -54.58 5.71
CA GLU A 5 -135.75 -53.54 5.34
C GLU A 5 -136.73 -54.20 4.32
N ILE A 6 -138.05 -53.96 4.22
CA ILE A 6 -139.02 -53.08 4.93
C ILE A 6 -140.46 -53.69 4.86
N ASP A 7 -141.20 -53.61 5.98
CA ASP A 7 -142.65 -53.40 6.31
C ASP A 7 -143.82 -53.81 5.35
N ASP A 8 -145.07 -54.08 5.77
CA ASP A 8 -145.77 -54.09 7.11
C ASP A 8 -146.84 -55.27 7.16
N ASP A 9 -148.01 -55.36 7.84
CA ASP A 9 -148.93 -54.44 8.57
C ASP A 9 -149.79 -55.16 9.68
N ILE A 10 -150.51 -54.34 10.46
CA ILE A 10 -151.54 -54.46 11.54
C ILE A 10 -152.85 -55.23 11.14
N TYR A 11 -153.70 -55.89 11.99
CA TYR A 11 -153.89 -55.94 13.47
C TYR A 11 -154.70 -57.16 14.03
N ILE A 12 -154.48 -57.54 15.32
CA ILE A 12 -155.43 -58.10 16.35
C ILE A 12 -156.14 -59.47 16.12
N ASN A 13 -156.25 -60.47 17.04
CA ASN A 13 -155.79 -60.66 18.45
C ASN A 13 -155.86 -62.16 18.95
N LYS A 14 -154.94 -62.59 19.85
CA LYS A 14 -155.05 -63.52 21.04
C LYS A 14 -155.76 -64.93 21.01
N SER A 15 -155.45 -65.95 21.85
CA SER A 15 -154.30 -66.31 22.75
C SER A 15 -154.44 -67.65 23.57
N LEU A 16 -153.33 -68.39 23.82
CA LEU A 16 -152.93 -69.21 25.03
C LEU A 16 -153.71 -70.52 25.48
N THR A 17 -153.12 -71.76 25.52
CA THR A 17 -152.37 -72.58 26.59
C THR A 17 -153.19 -73.36 27.66
N MET A 18 -152.86 -74.55 28.26
CA MET A 18 -151.87 -75.69 28.11
C MET A 18 -152.13 -76.88 29.14
N GLU A 19 -151.42 -78.04 29.07
CA GLU A 19 -151.22 -79.17 30.07
C GLU A 19 -152.33 -80.26 30.32
N GLY A 20 -152.10 -81.47 30.92
CA GLY A 20 -150.87 -82.20 31.39
C GLY A 20 -151.06 -83.59 32.14
N LEU A 21 -149.99 -84.41 32.25
CA LEU A 21 -149.61 -85.57 33.15
C LEU A 21 -150.47 -86.88 33.47
N VAL A 22 -149.84 -88.08 33.26
CA VAL A 22 -149.69 -89.29 34.19
C VAL A 22 -150.64 -90.56 34.27
N THR A 23 -150.11 -91.72 33.79
CA THR A 23 -150.12 -93.19 34.20
C THR A 23 -151.33 -94.12 34.59
N LYS A 24 -151.22 -95.42 34.17
CA LYS A 24 -151.59 -96.75 34.83
C LYS A 24 -153.09 -97.14 35.03
N VAL A 25 -153.53 -98.40 35.34
CA VAL A 25 -153.23 -99.81 34.89
C VAL A 25 -154.24 -100.85 35.48
N ASP A 26 -154.53 -101.95 34.75
CA ASP A 26 -155.02 -103.32 35.14
C ASP A 26 -156.48 -103.79 35.45
N PHE A 27 -156.75 -105.03 34.96
CA PHE A 27 -157.51 -106.21 35.46
C PHE A 27 -159.07 -106.42 35.53
N GLN A 28 -159.52 -107.34 34.65
CA GLN A 28 -160.23 -108.64 34.90
C GLN A 28 -161.77 -108.90 34.75
N LYS A 29 -162.05 -109.88 33.86
CA LYS A 29 -162.94 -111.08 33.94
C LYS A 29 -164.48 -111.05 33.69
N ARG A 30 -164.83 -111.82 32.63
CA ARG A 30 -165.80 -112.96 32.53
C ARG A 30 -167.31 -112.75 32.27
N LYS A 31 -167.74 -113.50 31.22
CA LYS A 31 -168.97 -114.33 31.03
C LYS A 31 -170.29 -113.72 30.47
N GLN A 32 -170.84 -114.52 29.55
CA GLN A 32 -172.21 -114.65 28.97
C GLN A 32 -173.32 -114.96 30.01
N PRO A 33 -174.63 -115.09 29.62
CA PRO A 33 -175.39 -114.59 28.43
C PRO A 33 -176.82 -114.04 28.77
N CYS A 34 -177.65 -113.61 27.78
CA CYS A 34 -179.00 -114.19 27.50
C CYS A 34 -179.88 -113.50 26.42
N ARG A 35 -180.93 -114.25 26.01
CA ARG A 35 -181.82 -114.18 24.83
C ARG A 35 -182.99 -113.18 24.89
N CYS A 36 -183.57 -112.81 23.73
CA CYS A 36 -184.98 -112.99 23.30
C CYS A 36 -185.17 -112.46 21.83
N ALA A 37 -185.80 -113.16 20.86
CA ALA A 37 -187.24 -113.53 20.63
C ALA A 37 -188.09 -112.36 20.05
N THR A 38 -189.07 -112.49 19.14
CA THR A 38 -189.79 -113.61 18.42
C THR A 38 -189.71 -113.45 16.88
N VAL A 39 -190.06 -114.35 15.93
CA VAL A 39 -190.78 -115.67 15.81
C VAL A 39 -192.23 -115.61 15.25
N CYS A 40 -192.60 -116.64 14.43
CA CYS A 40 -193.86 -116.98 13.69
C CYS A 40 -194.01 -116.50 12.22
N LEU A 41 -194.43 -117.29 11.18
CA LEU A 41 -195.25 -118.53 10.98
C LEU A 41 -196.80 -118.33 11.04
N TRP A 42 -197.72 -118.99 10.28
CA TRP A 42 -197.74 -119.97 9.14
C TRP A 42 -199.21 -120.17 8.60
N LEU A 43 -199.51 -121.22 7.79
CA LEU A 43 -200.85 -121.82 7.44
C LEU A 43 -201.77 -121.02 6.48
N LEU A 44 -202.83 -121.52 5.80
CA LEU A 44 -203.56 -122.83 5.61
C LEU A 44 -203.68 -123.15 4.07
N CYS A 45 -204.15 -124.28 3.49
CA CYS A 45 -204.75 -125.60 3.85
C CYS A 45 -206.26 -125.84 3.45
N ALA A 46 -206.58 -127.07 2.95
CA ALA A 46 -207.88 -127.62 2.45
C ALA A 46 -208.42 -127.01 1.10
N VAL A 47 -209.28 -127.62 0.25
CA VAL A 47 -210.39 -128.63 0.32
C VAL A 47 -210.39 -129.45 -1.01
N LEU A 48 -210.44 -130.80 -1.07
CA LEU A 48 -211.57 -131.78 -1.04
C LEU A 48 -212.69 -131.55 -2.11
N LEU A 49 -213.23 -132.48 -2.91
CA LEU A 49 -213.68 -133.90 -2.81
C LEU A 49 -215.14 -134.08 -2.31
N ALA A 50 -216.09 -134.38 -3.22
CA ALA A 50 -217.42 -135.03 -3.04
C ALA A 50 -218.12 -135.13 -4.43
N GLY A 51 -219.06 -136.05 -4.75
CA GLY A 51 -219.58 -137.26 -4.10
C GLY A 51 -220.23 -138.15 -5.21
N ASN A 52 -220.15 -139.48 -5.17
CA ASN A 52 -220.92 -140.45 -4.36
C ASN A 52 -222.40 -140.67 -4.76
N ILE A 53 -222.66 -141.83 -5.36
CA ILE A 53 -223.73 -142.81 -5.08
C ILE A 53 -225.16 -142.28 -4.81
N ALA A 54 -226.04 -142.45 -5.80
CA ALA A 54 -227.42 -142.91 -5.64
C ALA A 54 -227.90 -143.56 -6.95
N GLN A 55 -228.83 -144.53 -6.89
CA GLN A 55 -229.50 -145.21 -8.02
C GLN A 55 -228.59 -146.02 -8.99
N ILE A 56 -228.72 -147.33 -9.23
CA ILE A 56 -229.64 -148.39 -8.74
C ILE A 56 -231.12 -148.14 -9.10
N ILE A 57 -231.94 -149.20 -9.14
CA ILE A 57 -233.40 -149.22 -9.41
C ILE A 57 -233.78 -149.27 -10.92
N TYR A 58 -234.10 -150.49 -11.38
CA TYR A 58 -235.32 -150.79 -12.16
C TYR A 58 -235.42 -150.46 -13.67
N TYR A 59 -234.35 -150.67 -14.44
CA TYR A 59 -234.40 -151.00 -15.89
C TYR A 59 -233.09 -151.76 -16.23
N GLU A 60 -232.95 -153.07 -16.01
CA GLU A 60 -233.88 -154.21 -16.09
C GLU A 60 -234.37 -154.56 -17.52
N ILE A 61 -234.20 -155.85 -17.88
CA ILE A 61 -235.02 -156.66 -18.81
C ILE A 61 -234.99 -156.30 -20.33
N ILE A 62 -234.64 -157.28 -21.20
CA ILE A 62 -234.88 -157.36 -22.67
C ILE A 62 -234.17 -156.24 -23.51
N THR A 63 -233.19 -156.44 -24.40
CA THR A 63 -232.77 -157.52 -25.35
C THR A 63 -231.38 -157.15 -25.98
N GLY A 64 -230.60 -157.98 -26.70
CA GLY A 64 -230.62 -159.44 -26.97
C GLY A 64 -229.73 -159.90 -28.17
N ARG A 65 -229.28 -161.18 -28.18
CA ARG A 65 -228.59 -161.98 -29.27
C ARG A 65 -227.13 -161.62 -29.68
N SER A 66 -226.25 -162.52 -30.21
CA SER A 66 -226.14 -164.01 -30.39
C SER A 66 -224.71 -164.40 -30.91
N SER A 67 -224.24 -165.65 -31.11
CA SER A 67 -224.22 -166.90 -30.29
C SER A 67 -223.44 -168.08 -30.98
N THR A 68 -223.06 -169.12 -30.21
CA THR A 68 -222.97 -170.60 -30.54
C THR A 68 -221.88 -171.26 -31.46
N VAL A 69 -221.05 -172.14 -30.85
CA VAL A 69 -220.88 -173.64 -31.08
C VAL A 69 -219.89 -174.29 -32.13
N GLN A 70 -219.15 -175.32 -31.64
CA GLN A 70 -218.47 -176.50 -32.28
C GLN A 70 -216.98 -176.48 -32.76
N ALA A 71 -216.46 -177.65 -33.23
CA ALA A 71 -215.12 -178.21 -32.94
C ALA A 71 -214.27 -178.71 -34.16
N CYS A 72 -213.04 -179.21 -33.86
CA CYS A 72 -212.16 -180.18 -34.60
C CYS A 72 -210.92 -179.74 -35.44
N TYR A 73 -209.81 -180.50 -35.24
CA TYR A 73 -208.76 -180.98 -36.19
C TYR A 73 -207.39 -180.26 -36.44
N ASN A 74 -206.31 -181.08 -36.35
CA ASN A 74 -205.00 -181.10 -37.06
C ASN A 74 -203.78 -180.17 -36.76
N THR A 75 -202.68 -180.41 -37.51
CA THR A 75 -201.24 -180.33 -37.11
C THR A 75 -200.38 -179.53 -38.12
N GLN A 76 -199.22 -178.98 -37.70
CA GLN A 76 -197.87 -179.02 -38.37
C GLN A 76 -196.99 -177.74 -38.31
N GLU A 77 -197.50 -176.55 -37.98
CA GLU A 77 -196.76 -175.29 -38.24
C GLU A 77 -195.73 -174.83 -37.17
N SER A 78 -195.77 -175.37 -35.94
CA SER A 78 -195.13 -174.76 -34.75
C SER A 78 -193.58 -174.77 -34.68
N GLN A 79 -192.86 -175.33 -35.65
CA GLN A 79 -191.39 -175.53 -35.54
C GLN A 79 -190.53 -174.44 -36.20
N HIS A 80 -191.10 -173.53 -37.00
CA HIS A 80 -190.28 -172.56 -37.77
C HIS A 80 -189.88 -171.31 -36.98
N LEU A 81 -190.78 -170.75 -36.16
CA LEU A 81 -190.62 -169.41 -35.58
C LEU A 81 -189.63 -169.33 -34.40
N GLN A 82 -189.19 -170.45 -33.83
CA GLN A 82 -188.34 -170.43 -32.63
C GLN A 82 -186.87 -170.08 -32.94
N ASN A 83 -186.32 -170.58 -34.06
CA ASN A 83 -184.88 -170.43 -34.39
C ASN A 83 -184.47 -168.99 -34.74
N GLU A 84 -185.43 -168.14 -35.14
CA GLU A 84 -185.15 -166.77 -35.60
C GLU A 84 -184.88 -165.82 -34.42
N SER A 85 -185.47 -166.09 -33.25
CA SER A 85 -185.30 -165.30 -32.02
C SER A 85 -183.89 -165.39 -31.43
N ASP A 86 -183.27 -166.57 -31.46
CA ASP A 86 -182.00 -166.81 -30.77
C ASP A 86 -180.82 -166.17 -31.53
N THR A 87 -180.90 -166.14 -32.87
CA THR A 87 -179.83 -165.58 -33.73
C THR A 87 -179.61 -164.09 -33.49
N LEU A 88 -180.69 -163.30 -33.38
CA LEU A 88 -180.63 -161.85 -33.16
C LEU A 88 -180.09 -161.46 -31.78
N THR A 89 -180.11 -162.37 -30.80
CA THR A 89 -179.55 -162.10 -29.48
C THR A 89 -178.01 -162.12 -29.49
N ALA A 90 -177.39 -162.97 -30.32
CA ALA A 90 -175.94 -163.13 -30.37
C ALA A 90 -175.20 -161.92 -30.99
N GLU A 91 -175.81 -161.20 -31.93
CA GLU A 91 -175.18 -160.03 -32.55
C GLU A 91 -175.12 -158.81 -31.60
N ARG A 92 -176.13 -158.66 -30.73
CA ARG A 92 -176.22 -157.56 -29.75
C ARG A 92 -175.02 -157.55 -28.80
N ASP A 93 -174.70 -158.69 -28.23
CA ASP A 93 -173.69 -158.80 -27.17
C ASP A 93 -172.27 -158.60 -27.74
N LYS A 94 -172.08 -158.92 -29.04
CA LYS A 94 -170.85 -158.62 -29.80
C LYS A 94 -170.66 -157.12 -30.04
N ALA A 95 -171.74 -156.36 -30.23
CA ALA A 95 -171.68 -154.90 -30.37
C ALA A 95 -171.29 -154.20 -29.06
N GLN A 96 -171.79 -154.69 -27.92
CA GLN A 96 -171.46 -154.14 -26.59
C GLN A 96 -169.95 -154.24 -26.28
N SER A 97 -169.34 -155.39 -26.54
CA SER A 97 -167.89 -155.61 -26.30
C SER A 97 -166.98 -154.59 -27.02
N ASN A 98 -167.35 -154.20 -28.25
CA ASN A 98 -166.59 -153.20 -29.01
C ASN A 98 -166.68 -151.78 -28.40
N TYR A 99 -167.82 -151.44 -27.79
CA TYR A 99 -168.04 -150.12 -27.15
C TYR A 99 -167.15 -149.93 -25.92
N ASP A 100 -166.99 -150.98 -25.12
CA ASP A 100 -166.18 -150.95 -23.90
C ASP A 100 -164.68 -150.84 -24.22
N SER A 101 -164.24 -151.49 -25.31
CA SER A 101 -162.86 -151.40 -25.82
C SER A 101 -162.47 -149.97 -26.24
N LEU A 102 -163.29 -149.32 -27.08
CA LEU A 102 -163.09 -147.93 -27.51
C LEU A 102 -163.08 -146.94 -26.33
N THR A 103 -163.85 -147.23 -25.28
CA THR A 103 -163.91 -146.42 -24.06
C THR A 103 -162.61 -146.49 -23.25
N ALA A 104 -161.91 -147.62 -23.26
CA ALA A 104 -160.58 -147.76 -22.65
C ALA A 104 -159.50 -146.99 -23.43
N GLU A 105 -159.50 -147.09 -24.76
CA GLU A 105 -158.51 -146.43 -25.62
C GLU A 105 -158.58 -144.89 -25.54
N ARG A 106 -159.80 -144.32 -25.49
CA ARG A 106 -160.00 -142.88 -25.28
C ARG A 106 -159.33 -142.37 -23.99
N LYS A 107 -159.45 -143.14 -22.90
CA LYS A 107 -158.87 -142.81 -21.59
C LYS A 107 -157.33 -142.84 -21.60
N GLN A 108 -156.74 -143.68 -22.45
CA GLN A 108 -155.30 -143.75 -22.66
C GLN A 108 -154.79 -142.52 -23.45
N LEU A 109 -155.57 -142.02 -24.41
CA LEU A 109 -155.29 -140.77 -25.13
C LEU A 109 -155.43 -139.52 -24.25
N GLU A 110 -156.50 -139.44 -23.44
CA GLU A 110 -156.70 -138.37 -22.44
C GLU A 110 -155.48 -138.25 -21.51
N THR A 111 -154.95 -139.39 -21.03
CA THR A 111 -153.75 -139.45 -20.18
C THR A 111 -152.49 -138.95 -20.92
N ARG A 112 -152.32 -139.32 -22.19
CA ARG A 112 -151.19 -138.89 -23.04
C ARG A 112 -151.19 -137.38 -23.28
N LEU A 113 -152.35 -136.79 -23.52
CA LEU A 113 -152.50 -135.35 -23.74
C LEU A 113 -152.09 -134.54 -22.49
N SER A 114 -152.42 -135.03 -21.30
CA SER A 114 -152.02 -134.40 -20.03
C SER A 114 -150.50 -134.36 -19.86
N ASN A 115 -149.80 -135.47 -20.18
CA ASN A 115 -148.34 -135.55 -20.05
C ASN A 115 -147.62 -134.63 -21.05
N LEU A 116 -148.03 -134.61 -22.32
CA LEU A 116 -147.48 -133.73 -23.35
C LEU A 116 -147.71 -132.24 -23.04
N THR A 117 -148.83 -131.90 -22.39
CA THR A 117 -149.07 -130.52 -21.90
C THR A 117 -148.03 -130.14 -20.83
N LYS A 118 -147.73 -131.06 -19.90
CA LYS A 118 -146.75 -130.83 -18.84
C LYS A 118 -145.31 -130.69 -19.36
N GLU A 119 -144.89 -131.54 -20.31
CA GLU A 119 -143.58 -131.40 -20.97
C GLU A 119 -143.43 -130.05 -21.70
N LYS A 120 -144.50 -129.57 -22.34
CA LYS A 120 -144.52 -128.26 -23.00
C LYS A 120 -144.31 -127.11 -22.00
N ASP A 121 -144.99 -127.15 -20.85
CA ASP A 121 -144.88 -126.11 -19.83
C ASP A 121 -143.48 -126.12 -19.15
N GLU A 122 -142.92 -127.31 -18.92
CA GLU A 122 -141.54 -127.48 -18.42
C GLU A 122 -140.49 -126.95 -19.43
N LEU A 123 -140.68 -127.19 -20.74
CA LEU A 123 -139.85 -126.62 -21.81
C LEU A 123 -140.00 -125.10 -21.92
N GLN A 124 -141.22 -124.57 -21.78
CA GLN A 124 -141.49 -123.14 -21.79
C GLN A 124 -140.76 -122.43 -20.63
N GLN A 125 -140.78 -123.02 -19.43
CA GLN A 125 -140.06 -122.51 -18.26
C GLN A 125 -138.53 -122.56 -18.47
N SER A 126 -138.01 -123.62 -19.07
CA SER A 126 -136.59 -123.75 -19.43
C SER A 126 -136.14 -122.65 -20.41
N PHE A 127 -136.93 -122.39 -21.46
CA PHE A 127 -136.63 -121.36 -22.46
C PHE A 127 -136.63 -119.94 -21.85
N SER A 128 -137.56 -119.66 -20.93
CA SER A 128 -137.57 -118.41 -20.16
C SER A 128 -136.32 -118.26 -19.28
N SER A 129 -135.87 -119.34 -18.63
CA SER A 129 -134.65 -119.34 -17.82
C SER A 129 -133.39 -119.07 -18.65
N VAL A 130 -133.21 -119.76 -19.78
CA VAL A 130 -132.07 -119.57 -20.70
C VAL A 130 -132.06 -118.15 -21.30
N THR A 131 -133.23 -117.57 -21.55
CA THR A 131 -133.35 -116.17 -21.98
C THR A 131 -132.85 -115.21 -20.90
N ALA A 132 -133.27 -115.39 -19.65
CA ALA A 132 -132.81 -114.56 -18.52
C ALA A 132 -131.29 -114.66 -18.27
N GLU A 133 -130.68 -115.85 -18.39
CA GLU A 133 -129.22 -115.98 -18.29
C GLU A 133 -128.48 -115.32 -19.46
N ARG A 134 -128.99 -115.44 -20.69
CA ARG A 134 -128.43 -114.75 -21.86
C ARG A 134 -128.49 -113.23 -21.71
N ASP A 135 -129.59 -112.70 -21.18
CA ASP A 135 -129.74 -111.27 -20.94
C ASP A 135 -128.82 -110.77 -19.80
N LYS A 136 -128.55 -111.58 -18.76
CA LYS A 136 -127.50 -111.29 -17.76
C LYS A 136 -126.11 -111.24 -18.39
N VAL A 137 -125.77 -112.20 -19.26
CA VAL A 137 -124.48 -112.23 -19.95
C VAL A 137 -124.29 -111.02 -20.86
N GLN A 138 -125.35 -110.57 -21.54
CA GLN A 138 -125.33 -109.33 -22.33
C GLN A 138 -125.04 -108.11 -21.45
N ASN A 139 -125.78 -107.92 -20.35
CA ASN A 139 -125.53 -106.82 -19.40
C ASN A 139 -124.08 -106.82 -18.85
N ASN A 140 -123.53 -108.01 -18.56
CA ASN A 140 -122.13 -108.14 -18.11
C ASN A 140 -121.13 -107.78 -19.22
N TYR A 141 -121.40 -108.15 -20.47
CA TYR A 141 -120.57 -107.80 -21.63
C TYR A 141 -120.56 -106.28 -21.90
N ASP A 142 -121.72 -105.64 -21.80
CA ASP A 142 -121.86 -104.19 -21.99
C ASP A 142 -121.18 -103.42 -20.85
N SER A 143 -121.29 -103.90 -19.60
CA SER A 143 -120.56 -103.36 -18.45
C SER A 143 -119.04 -103.47 -18.62
N LEU A 144 -118.52 -104.64 -19.02
CA LEU A 144 -117.09 -104.84 -19.29
C LEU A 144 -116.59 -103.99 -20.47
N THR A 145 -117.45 -103.74 -21.46
CA THR A 145 -117.13 -102.86 -22.59
C THR A 145 -117.03 -101.39 -22.13
N ALA A 146 -117.93 -100.94 -21.26
CA ALA A 146 -117.87 -99.62 -20.65
C ALA A 146 -116.62 -99.43 -19.76
N GLU A 147 -116.28 -100.43 -18.93
CA GLU A 147 -115.03 -100.44 -18.14
C GLU A 147 -113.80 -100.38 -19.03
N ARG A 148 -113.76 -101.17 -20.13
CA ARG A 148 -112.64 -101.15 -21.08
C ARG A 148 -112.46 -99.75 -21.67
N THR A 149 -113.54 -99.10 -22.11
CA THR A 149 -113.46 -97.74 -22.66
C THR A 149 -113.09 -96.70 -21.61
N GLN A 150 -113.53 -96.84 -20.34
CA GLN A 150 -113.05 -95.98 -19.25
C GLN A 150 -111.54 -96.15 -18.99
N LEU A 151 -111.01 -97.37 -19.10
CA LEU A 151 -109.57 -97.63 -18.99
C LEU A 151 -108.78 -97.12 -20.22
N GLU A 152 -109.33 -97.24 -21.42
CA GLU A 152 -108.78 -96.66 -22.66
C GLU A 152 -108.66 -95.12 -22.54
N THR A 153 -109.69 -94.44 -22.02
CA THR A 153 -109.66 -93.00 -21.72
C THR A 153 -108.59 -92.67 -20.68
N ARG A 154 -108.58 -93.34 -19.53
CA ARG A 154 -107.59 -93.09 -18.45
C ARG A 154 -106.15 -93.33 -18.90
N LEU A 155 -105.91 -94.29 -19.80
CA LEU A 155 -104.58 -94.53 -20.37
C LEU A 155 -104.15 -93.40 -21.33
N SER A 156 -105.10 -92.82 -22.08
CA SER A 156 -104.86 -91.62 -22.89
C SER A 156 -104.51 -90.41 -22.02
N ASP A 157 -105.30 -90.16 -20.96
CA ASP A 157 -105.08 -89.04 -20.04
C ASP A 157 -103.72 -89.16 -19.32
N LEU A 158 -103.39 -90.33 -18.76
CA LEU A 158 -102.08 -90.58 -18.15
C LEU A 158 -100.91 -90.45 -19.14
N THR A 159 -101.13 -90.74 -20.42
CA THR A 159 -100.13 -90.54 -21.48
C THR A 159 -99.92 -89.06 -21.77
N LYS A 160 -100.99 -88.25 -21.74
CA LYS A 160 -100.95 -86.79 -21.86
C LYS A 160 -100.26 -86.15 -20.65
N GLU A 161 -100.65 -86.50 -19.43
CA GLU A 161 -100.00 -86.05 -18.19
C GLU A 161 -98.50 -86.37 -18.19
N LYS A 162 -98.12 -87.60 -18.59
CA LYS A 162 -96.71 -87.99 -18.74
C LYS A 162 -95.96 -87.12 -19.74
N HIS A 163 -96.60 -86.73 -20.85
CA HIS A 163 -95.98 -85.85 -21.84
C HIS A 163 -95.82 -84.42 -21.31
N GLU A 164 -96.83 -83.87 -20.63
CA GLU A 164 -96.79 -82.55 -19.99
C GLU A 164 -95.73 -82.49 -18.88
N LEU A 165 -95.63 -83.54 -18.05
CA LEU A 165 -94.56 -83.70 -17.06
C LEU A 165 -93.17 -83.79 -17.71
N GLN A 166 -93.03 -84.48 -18.84
CA GLN A 166 -91.76 -84.54 -19.58
C GLN A 166 -91.38 -83.17 -20.16
N GLN A 167 -92.32 -82.40 -20.70
CA GLN A 167 -92.08 -81.02 -21.14
C GLN A 167 -91.65 -80.13 -19.96
N SER A 168 -92.35 -80.23 -18.83
CA SER A 168 -92.00 -79.49 -17.60
C SER A 168 -90.61 -79.85 -17.08
N PHE A 169 -90.25 -81.14 -17.06
CA PHE A 169 -88.92 -81.61 -16.65
C PHE A 169 -87.81 -81.11 -17.58
N ASN A 170 -88.06 -81.09 -18.89
CA ASN A 170 -87.14 -80.55 -19.89
C ASN A 170 -86.96 -79.03 -19.72
N SER A 171 -88.03 -78.30 -19.41
CA SER A 171 -87.99 -76.85 -19.14
C SER A 171 -87.21 -76.54 -17.85
N VAL A 172 -87.50 -77.23 -16.74
CA VAL A 172 -86.75 -77.07 -15.48
C VAL A 172 -85.27 -77.47 -15.64
N THR A 173 -84.98 -78.47 -16.46
CA THR A 173 -83.60 -78.81 -16.87
C THR A 173 -82.92 -77.64 -17.56
N ALA A 174 -83.55 -77.04 -18.58
CA ALA A 174 -82.97 -75.91 -19.30
C ALA A 174 -82.77 -74.66 -18.41
N GLU A 175 -83.67 -74.37 -17.46
CA GLU A 175 -83.46 -73.29 -16.49
C GLU A 175 -82.33 -73.61 -15.49
N ARG A 176 -82.22 -74.85 -15.02
CA ARG A 176 -81.10 -75.31 -14.18
C ARG A 176 -79.76 -75.17 -14.92
N ASP A 177 -79.73 -75.49 -16.21
CA ASP A 177 -78.53 -75.38 -17.04
C ASP A 177 -78.16 -73.90 -17.29
N LYS A 178 -79.14 -72.99 -17.48
CA LYS A 178 -78.89 -71.53 -17.51
C LYS A 178 -78.33 -71.01 -16.19
N VAL A 179 -78.89 -71.43 -15.05
CA VAL A 179 -78.42 -71.03 -13.72
C VAL A 179 -76.98 -71.52 -13.48
N GLN A 180 -76.64 -72.73 -13.91
CA GLN A 180 -75.27 -73.25 -13.86
C GLN A 180 -74.30 -72.39 -14.69
N ASN A 181 -74.63 -72.10 -15.96
CA ASN A 181 -73.81 -71.22 -16.81
C ASN A 181 -73.60 -69.82 -16.20
N ASN A 182 -74.64 -69.24 -15.59
CA ASN A 182 -74.55 -67.95 -14.90
C ASN A 182 -73.66 -68.03 -13.64
N TYR A 183 -73.74 -69.12 -12.87
CA TYR A 183 -72.90 -69.36 -11.70
C TYR A 183 -71.41 -69.53 -12.09
N ASP A 184 -71.14 -70.24 -13.18
CA ASP A 184 -69.78 -70.44 -13.69
C ASP A 184 -69.19 -69.12 -14.24
N SER A 185 -70.00 -68.30 -14.93
CA SER A 185 -69.62 -66.95 -15.36
C SER A 185 -69.28 -66.04 -14.17
N LEU A 186 -70.15 -66.00 -13.14
CA LEU A 186 -69.91 -65.23 -11.92
C LEU A 186 -68.68 -65.75 -11.14
N THR A 187 -68.39 -67.05 -11.20
CA THR A 187 -67.19 -67.62 -10.59
C THR A 187 -65.93 -67.20 -11.35
N ALA A 188 -65.98 -67.14 -12.69
CA ALA A 188 -64.88 -66.62 -13.51
C ALA A 188 -64.66 -65.12 -13.26
N GLU A 189 -65.71 -64.30 -13.19
CA GLU A 189 -65.63 -62.88 -12.84
C GLU A 189 -65.05 -62.66 -11.44
N ARG A 190 -65.50 -63.43 -10.44
CA ARG A 190 -64.94 -63.38 -9.07
C ARG A 190 -63.44 -63.67 -9.08
N THR A 191 -63.02 -64.70 -9.83
CA THR A 191 -61.60 -65.08 -9.97
C THR A 191 -60.78 -63.95 -10.64
N GLN A 192 -61.33 -63.29 -11.66
CA GLN A 192 -60.67 -62.12 -12.28
C GLN A 192 -60.55 -60.93 -11.32
N LEU A 193 -61.57 -60.69 -10.48
CA LEU A 193 -61.54 -59.64 -9.46
C LEU A 193 -60.55 -59.95 -8.33
N GLU A 194 -60.44 -61.22 -7.91
CA GLU A 194 -59.44 -61.72 -6.97
C GLU A 194 -58.01 -61.50 -7.51
N THR A 195 -57.75 -61.83 -8.78
CA THR A 195 -56.46 -61.54 -9.44
C THR A 195 -56.17 -60.04 -9.49
N ARG A 196 -57.11 -59.22 -9.96
CA ARG A 196 -56.93 -57.75 -10.04
C ARG A 196 -56.70 -57.10 -8.66
N LEU A 197 -57.31 -57.64 -7.60
CA LEU A 197 -57.08 -57.18 -6.24
C LEU A 197 -55.67 -57.54 -5.73
N SER A 198 -55.16 -58.72 -6.10
CA SER A 198 -53.77 -59.11 -5.84
C SER A 198 -52.78 -58.18 -6.58
N ASP A 199 -53.02 -57.91 -7.87
CA ASP A 199 -52.17 -57.05 -8.68
C ASP A 199 -52.14 -55.60 -8.15
N LEU A 200 -53.31 -55.02 -7.86
CA LEU A 200 -53.41 -53.69 -7.24
C LEU A 200 -52.76 -53.63 -5.85
N THR A 201 -52.76 -54.74 -5.09
CA THR A 201 -52.05 -54.83 -3.81
C THR A 201 -50.53 -54.85 -4.01
N LYS A 202 -50.04 -55.52 -5.05
CA LYS A 202 -48.63 -55.50 -5.45
C LYS A 202 -48.19 -54.11 -5.90
N GLU A 203 -48.93 -53.47 -6.82
CA GLU A 203 -48.68 -52.09 -7.27
C GLU A 203 -48.65 -51.11 -6.09
N LYS A 204 -49.62 -51.20 -5.18
CA LYS A 204 -49.66 -50.37 -3.95
C LYS A 204 -48.39 -50.54 -3.11
N ASN A 205 -47.88 -51.75 -2.94
CA ASN A 205 -46.68 -52.02 -2.16
C ASN A 205 -45.41 -51.49 -2.86
N GLU A 206 -45.35 -51.61 -4.19
CA GLU A 206 -44.26 -51.06 -5.01
C GLU A 206 -44.25 -49.52 -4.99
N LEU A 207 -45.43 -48.87 -5.04
CA LEU A 207 -45.57 -47.43 -4.82
C LEU A 207 -45.18 -47.02 -3.38
N GLN A 208 -45.58 -47.79 -2.36
CA GLN A 208 -45.22 -47.53 -0.97
C GLN A 208 -43.70 -47.58 -0.76
N GLN A 209 -43.01 -48.54 -1.40
CA GLN A 209 -41.55 -48.66 -1.38
C GLN A 209 -40.89 -47.50 -2.14
N SER A 210 -41.40 -47.16 -3.33
CA SER A 210 -40.90 -46.04 -4.15
C SER A 210 -41.01 -44.70 -3.42
N PHE A 211 -42.16 -44.43 -2.78
CA PHE A 211 -42.38 -43.24 -1.95
C PHE A 211 -41.43 -43.19 -0.74
N SER A 212 -41.08 -44.35 -0.18
CA SER A 212 -40.11 -44.45 0.92
C SER A 212 -38.69 -44.14 0.46
N SER A 213 -38.29 -44.58 -0.75
CA SER A 213 -36.99 -44.22 -1.36
C SER A 213 -36.89 -42.71 -1.59
N VAL A 214 -37.86 -42.12 -2.30
CA VAL A 214 -37.90 -40.68 -2.58
C VAL A 214 -37.94 -39.85 -1.28
N THR A 215 -38.56 -40.37 -0.22
CA THR A 215 -38.54 -39.75 1.11
C THR A 215 -37.14 -39.74 1.73
N ALA A 216 -36.38 -40.83 1.61
CA ALA A 216 -34.99 -40.90 2.08
C ALA A 216 -34.07 -40.01 1.25
N GLU A 217 -34.14 -40.07 -0.08
CA GLU A 217 -33.37 -39.24 -1.02
C GLU A 217 -33.58 -37.74 -0.75
N ARG A 218 -34.83 -37.31 -0.50
CA ARG A 218 -35.18 -35.95 -0.10
C ARG A 218 -34.47 -35.52 1.17
N ASP A 219 -34.44 -36.37 2.19
CA ASP A 219 -33.88 -36.03 3.50
C ASP A 219 -32.34 -36.09 3.50
N GLU A 220 -31.74 -36.96 2.69
CA GLU A 220 -30.30 -36.95 2.39
C GLU A 220 -29.89 -35.69 1.61
N PHE A 221 -30.64 -35.30 0.57
CA PHE A 221 -30.43 -34.03 -0.13
C PHE A 221 -30.55 -32.81 0.80
N LYS A 222 -31.53 -32.83 1.72
CA LYS A 222 -31.72 -31.80 2.75
C LYS A 222 -30.55 -31.75 3.74
N ALA A 223 -29.97 -32.90 4.11
CA ALA A 223 -28.75 -32.97 4.91
C ALA A 223 -27.54 -32.40 4.14
N GLY A 224 -27.39 -32.75 2.86
CA GLY A 224 -26.38 -32.20 1.95
C GLY A 224 -26.47 -30.67 1.81
N PHE A 225 -27.68 -30.13 1.64
CA PHE A 225 -27.92 -28.69 1.59
C PHE A 225 -27.55 -27.99 2.91
N ASN A 226 -27.86 -28.58 4.06
CA ASN A 226 -27.44 -28.06 5.37
C ASN A 226 -25.91 -28.08 5.53
N ASN A 227 -25.21 -29.11 5.04
CA ASN A 227 -23.75 -29.12 5.02
C ASN A 227 -23.18 -28.04 4.10
N LEU A 228 -23.72 -27.86 2.90
CA LEU A 228 -23.31 -26.77 1.99
C LEU A 228 -23.52 -25.38 2.61
N LYS A 229 -24.64 -25.19 3.32
CA LYS A 229 -24.92 -23.96 4.10
C LYS A 229 -23.83 -23.73 5.17
N ASN A 230 -23.49 -24.75 5.96
CA ASN A 230 -22.44 -24.67 6.98
C ASN A 230 -21.05 -24.39 6.38
N VAL A 231 -20.73 -24.97 5.22
CA VAL A 231 -19.48 -24.73 4.48
C VAL A 231 -19.42 -23.29 3.96
N ARG A 232 -20.50 -22.78 3.38
CA ARG A 232 -20.63 -21.37 2.96
C ARG A 232 -20.43 -20.42 4.14
N ASP A 233 -21.08 -20.69 5.28
CA ASP A 233 -21.03 -19.81 6.45
C ASP A 233 -19.63 -19.81 7.09
N ARG A 234 -18.91 -20.95 7.06
CA ARG A 234 -17.47 -21.03 7.38
C ARG A 234 -16.60 -20.25 6.40
N LEU A 235 -16.85 -20.34 5.08
CA LEU A 235 -16.13 -19.57 4.07
C LEU A 235 -16.32 -18.06 4.24
N GLN A 236 -17.55 -17.62 4.58
CA GLN A 236 -17.86 -16.22 4.86
C GLN A 236 -17.09 -15.71 6.09
N ALA A 237 -17.01 -16.51 7.15
CA ALA A 237 -16.22 -16.18 8.34
C ALA A 237 -14.71 -16.10 8.02
N ASN A 238 -14.17 -17.09 7.32
CA ASN A 238 -12.76 -17.12 6.91
C ASN A 238 -12.39 -15.93 6.01
N TYR A 239 -13.25 -15.58 5.04
CA TYR A 239 -13.08 -14.40 4.19
C TYR A 239 -13.05 -13.11 5.01
N SER A 240 -13.95 -12.99 5.99
CA SER A 240 -14.04 -11.80 6.87
C SER A 240 -12.79 -11.64 7.73
N ALA A 241 -12.28 -12.75 8.30
CA ALA A 241 -11.03 -12.76 9.07
C ALA A 241 -9.80 -12.44 8.20
N LEU A 242 -9.71 -13.01 6.99
CA LEU A 242 -8.62 -12.72 6.04
C LEU A 242 -8.62 -11.25 5.60
N LYS A 243 -9.82 -10.67 5.38
CA LYS A 243 -9.95 -9.24 5.09
C LYS A 243 -9.48 -8.37 6.27
N GLN A 244 -9.84 -8.72 7.51
CA GLN A 244 -9.36 -8.02 8.70
C GLN A 244 -7.82 -8.08 8.82
N GLN A 245 -7.20 -9.23 8.54
CA GLN A 245 -5.74 -9.36 8.49
C GLN A 245 -5.12 -8.51 7.38
N SER A 246 -5.76 -8.40 6.21
CA SER A 246 -5.31 -7.54 5.11
C SER A 246 -5.33 -6.05 5.47
N ASP A 247 -6.40 -5.58 6.13
CA ASP A 247 -6.51 -4.20 6.61
C ASP A 247 -5.53 -3.89 7.77
N GLN A 248 -5.27 -4.86 8.65
CA GLN A 248 -4.19 -4.78 9.66
C GLN A 248 -2.80 -4.68 9.01
N LEU A 249 -2.51 -5.52 8.02
CA LEU A 249 -1.23 -5.49 7.29
C LEU A 249 -1.03 -4.17 6.54
N ARG A 250 -2.08 -3.63 5.92
CA ARG A 250 -2.06 -2.31 5.27
C ARG A 250 -1.84 -1.17 6.27
N THR A 251 -2.38 -1.28 7.48
CA THR A 251 -2.12 -0.31 8.56
C THR A 251 -0.65 -0.35 8.98
N SER A 252 -0.11 -1.55 9.24
CA SER A 252 1.31 -1.76 9.58
C SER A 252 2.27 -1.27 8.49
N TYR A 253 1.92 -1.46 7.21
CA TYR A 253 2.67 -0.91 6.08
C TYR A 253 2.72 0.63 6.09
N ASN A 254 1.57 1.28 6.30
CA ASN A 254 1.50 2.74 6.39
C ASN A 254 2.30 3.30 7.58
N ASP A 255 2.31 2.59 8.72
CA ASP A 255 3.14 2.94 9.87
C ASP A 255 4.64 2.76 9.58
N MET A 256 5.02 1.70 8.88
CA MET A 256 6.40 1.47 8.46
C MET A 256 6.88 2.55 7.47
N GLN A 257 6.01 3.00 6.56
CA GLN A 257 6.32 4.10 5.64
C GLN A 257 6.51 5.43 6.38
N ARG A 258 5.62 5.78 7.32
CA ARG A 258 5.77 7.00 8.16
C ARG A 258 7.05 6.97 9.00
N ASN A 259 7.44 5.79 9.49
CA ASN A 259 8.71 5.59 10.19
C ASN A 259 9.92 5.79 9.26
N LEU A 260 9.85 5.34 8.00
CA LEU A 260 10.89 5.55 6.98
C LEU A 260 11.06 7.04 6.64
N GLU A 261 9.96 7.76 6.41
CA GLU A 261 9.95 9.22 6.16
C GLU A 261 10.56 9.99 7.35
N GLY A 262 10.22 9.59 8.58
CA GLY A 262 10.83 10.10 9.81
C GLY A 262 12.32 9.78 9.94
N LEU A 263 12.77 8.62 9.46
CA LEU A 263 14.17 8.22 9.45
C LEU A 263 14.99 9.01 8.40
N GLN A 264 14.44 9.20 7.21
CA GLN A 264 15.00 10.04 6.15
C GLN A 264 15.16 11.50 6.63
N THR A 265 14.14 12.04 7.32
CA THR A 265 14.19 13.37 7.92
C THR A 265 15.30 13.49 8.97
N LYS A 266 15.45 12.48 9.84
CA LYS A 266 16.57 12.41 10.81
C LYS A 266 17.93 12.34 10.11
N HIS A 267 18.06 11.53 9.05
CA HIS A 267 19.29 11.42 8.27
C HIS A 267 19.69 12.77 7.67
N SER A 268 18.77 13.47 6.97
CA SER A 268 19.04 14.80 6.40
C SER A 268 19.47 15.84 7.44
N ASN A 269 18.89 15.81 8.65
CA ASN A 269 19.31 16.66 9.76
C ASN A 269 20.73 16.33 10.26
N VAL A 270 21.11 15.03 10.28
CA VAL A 270 22.48 14.60 10.60
C VAL A 270 23.47 15.03 9.50
N THR A 271 23.11 14.90 8.23
CA THR A 271 23.93 15.39 7.09
C THR A 271 24.17 16.90 7.21
N ALA A 272 23.11 17.70 7.35
CA ALA A 272 23.24 19.15 7.53
C ALA A 272 24.05 19.54 8.79
N THR A 273 24.03 18.72 9.83
CA THR A 273 24.85 18.92 11.04
C THR A 273 26.32 18.58 10.78
N LYS A 274 26.60 17.49 10.06
CA LYS A 274 27.95 17.14 9.58
C LYS A 274 28.53 18.25 8.72
N ASP A 275 27.77 18.80 7.78
CA ASP A 275 28.26 19.83 6.86
C ASP A 275 28.53 21.15 7.59
N ARG A 276 27.71 21.50 8.59
CA ARG A 276 27.98 22.61 9.52
C ARG A 276 29.24 22.40 10.36
N LEU A 277 29.52 21.17 10.79
CA LEU A 277 30.76 20.82 11.49
C LEU A 277 31.98 20.87 10.54
N GLN A 278 31.83 20.40 9.31
CA GLN A 278 32.86 20.48 8.26
C GLN A 278 33.23 21.94 7.96
N ALA A 279 32.23 22.81 7.82
CA ALA A 279 32.44 24.24 7.61
C ALA A 279 33.15 24.93 8.80
N LYS A 280 32.78 24.56 10.05
CA LYS A 280 33.50 25.02 11.25
C LYS A 280 34.94 24.53 11.27
N TYR A 281 35.18 23.25 10.96
CA TYR A 281 36.52 22.66 10.90
C TYR A 281 37.41 23.39 9.87
N SER A 282 36.92 23.61 8.65
CA SER A 282 37.64 24.37 7.62
C SER A 282 37.91 25.82 8.04
N ASN A 283 37.05 26.43 8.85
CA ASN A 283 37.29 27.76 9.40
C ASN A 283 38.41 27.73 10.47
N LEU A 284 38.41 26.75 11.39
CA LEU A 284 39.51 26.56 12.36
C LEU A 284 40.84 26.27 11.65
N GLN A 285 40.83 25.47 10.58
CA GLN A 285 42.01 25.22 9.74
C GLN A 285 42.56 26.56 9.22
N ARG A 286 41.72 27.41 8.61
CA ARG A 286 42.16 28.72 8.11
C ARG A 286 42.66 29.64 9.23
N GLN A 287 42.01 29.66 10.40
CA GLN A 287 42.48 30.44 11.55
C GLN A 287 43.86 29.97 12.06
N LYS A 288 44.10 28.66 12.05
CA LYS A 288 45.42 28.08 12.36
C LYS A 288 46.46 28.53 11.33
N ASP A 289 46.16 28.47 10.04
CA ASP A 289 47.09 28.85 8.98
C ASP A 289 47.39 30.37 9.01
N GLU A 290 46.38 31.21 9.28
CA GLU A 290 46.54 32.65 9.58
C GLU A 290 47.45 32.89 10.79
N LEU A 291 47.27 32.12 11.88
CA LEU A 291 48.07 32.23 13.09
C LEU A 291 49.52 31.77 12.86
N GLN A 292 49.74 30.69 12.10
CA GLN A 292 51.08 30.24 11.69
C GLN A 292 51.80 31.29 10.85
N THR A 293 51.08 31.97 9.94
CA THR A 293 51.63 33.10 9.17
C THR A 293 52.05 34.24 10.10
N ARG A 294 51.21 34.63 11.07
CA ARG A 294 51.55 35.67 12.06
C ARG A 294 52.76 35.30 12.92
N PHE A 295 52.90 34.04 13.33
CA PHE A 295 54.10 33.55 14.01
C PHE A 295 55.35 33.63 13.12
N GLY A 296 55.24 33.29 11.84
CA GLY A 296 56.34 33.45 10.88
C GLY A 296 56.79 34.92 10.74
N THR A 297 55.86 35.86 10.64
CA THR A 297 56.16 37.30 10.65
C THR A 297 56.81 37.75 11.95
N LEU A 298 56.37 37.23 13.10
CA LEU A 298 56.95 37.57 14.40
C LEU A 298 58.41 37.07 14.52
N ILE A 299 58.71 35.87 14.02
CA ILE A 299 60.09 35.34 13.97
C ILE A 299 60.97 36.24 13.08
N ALA A 300 60.52 36.57 11.87
CA ALA A 300 61.28 37.46 10.97
C ALA A 300 61.55 38.85 11.59
N ASN A 301 60.58 39.39 12.35
CA ASN A 301 60.76 40.64 13.10
C ASN A 301 61.81 40.51 14.24
N ILE A 302 61.88 39.34 14.90
CA ILE A 302 62.90 39.04 15.92
C ILE A 302 64.29 38.94 15.27
N ASP A 303 64.42 38.26 14.13
CA ASP A 303 65.69 38.16 13.39
C ASP A 303 66.17 39.55 12.91
N GLN A 304 65.25 40.40 12.45
CA GLN A 304 65.54 41.79 12.09
C GLN A 304 65.96 42.62 13.30
N LEU A 305 65.28 42.50 14.46
CA LEU A 305 65.68 43.16 15.70
C LEU A 305 67.06 42.70 16.19
N GLN A 306 67.37 41.40 16.09
CA GLN A 306 68.67 40.85 16.46
C GLN A 306 69.79 41.30 15.51
N THR A 307 69.47 41.48 14.23
CA THR A 307 70.37 42.09 13.23
C THR A 307 70.62 43.57 13.52
N ASN A 308 69.57 44.34 13.83
CA ASN A 308 69.67 45.75 14.20
C ASN A 308 70.49 45.95 15.49
N TYR A 309 70.23 45.14 16.53
CA TYR A 309 71.01 45.13 17.77
C TYR A 309 72.49 44.80 17.52
N SER A 310 72.76 43.84 16.64
CA SER A 310 74.12 43.49 16.23
C SER A 310 74.83 44.63 15.49
N SER A 311 74.10 45.47 14.73
CA SER A 311 74.68 46.68 14.15
C SER A 311 74.92 47.76 15.18
N LEU A 312 73.93 48.10 16.01
CA LEU A 312 74.06 49.10 17.06
C LEU A 312 75.22 48.79 18.03
N ARG A 313 75.50 47.49 18.26
CA ARG A 313 76.70 47.05 18.99
C ARG A 313 78.00 47.38 18.25
N ARG A 314 78.10 47.12 16.94
CA ARG A 314 79.28 47.53 16.13
C ARG A 314 79.45 49.04 16.13
N ASP A 315 78.35 49.79 16.02
CA ASP A 315 78.36 51.26 15.99
C ASP A 315 78.84 51.83 17.33
N LYS A 316 78.41 51.23 18.46
CA LYS A 316 78.95 51.50 19.80
C LYS A 316 80.45 51.16 19.90
N ASP A 317 80.87 49.99 19.43
CA ASP A 317 82.27 49.56 19.49
C ASP A 317 83.17 50.45 18.59
N GLN A 318 82.64 50.97 17.49
CA GLN A 318 83.31 51.97 16.63
C GLN A 318 83.39 53.34 17.32
N LEU A 319 82.30 53.81 17.91
CA LEU A 319 82.27 55.07 18.67
C LEU A 319 83.26 55.03 19.85
N GLN A 320 83.38 53.90 20.53
CA GLN A 320 84.38 53.69 21.58
C GLN A 320 85.81 53.78 21.05
N ARG A 321 86.11 53.26 19.85
CA ARG A 321 87.42 53.43 19.19
C ARG A 321 87.67 54.91 18.87
N SER A 322 86.70 55.61 18.27
CA SER A 322 86.81 57.04 17.97
C SER A 322 87.03 57.89 19.22
N TYR A 323 86.34 57.58 20.33
CA TYR A 323 86.58 58.20 21.63
C TYR A 323 87.99 57.94 22.16
N ASN A 324 88.47 56.69 22.09
CA ASN A 324 89.84 56.35 22.52
C ASN A 324 90.89 57.08 21.69
N THR A 325 90.71 57.17 20.36
CA THR A 325 91.58 57.94 19.46
C THR A 325 91.55 59.44 19.81
N LEU A 326 90.37 60.03 20.00
CA LEU A 326 90.24 61.44 20.36
C LEU A 326 90.88 61.75 21.71
N SER A 327 90.77 60.84 22.69
CA SER A 327 91.45 60.94 23.98
C SER A 327 92.98 60.89 23.84
N ALA A 328 93.51 60.00 22.99
CA ALA A 328 94.94 59.98 22.68
C ALA A 328 95.41 61.27 21.97
N SER A 329 94.63 61.79 21.01
CA SER A 329 94.90 63.09 20.37
C SER A 329 94.88 64.24 21.37
N LYS A 330 93.92 64.27 22.30
CA LYS A 330 93.86 65.26 23.39
C LYS A 330 95.14 65.22 24.23
N ASN A 331 95.57 64.04 24.67
CA ASN A 331 96.77 63.87 25.49
C ASN A 331 98.05 64.27 24.73
N SER A 332 98.09 64.05 23.41
CA SER A 332 99.18 64.50 22.54
C SER A 332 99.22 66.03 22.39
N ILE A 333 98.06 66.68 22.24
CA ILE A 333 97.92 68.15 22.22
C ILE A 333 98.31 68.74 23.58
N GLU A 334 97.89 68.13 24.69
CA GLU A 334 98.25 68.52 26.06
C GLU A 334 99.77 68.41 26.29
N THR A 335 100.40 67.35 25.76
CA THR A 335 101.87 67.20 25.77
C THR A 335 102.57 68.29 24.94
N SER A 336 102.03 68.60 23.76
CA SER A 336 102.57 69.63 22.85
C SER A 336 102.46 71.03 23.45
N TYR A 337 101.32 71.35 24.06
CA TYR A 337 101.08 72.59 24.81
C TYR A 337 102.08 72.75 25.96
N ASN A 338 102.32 71.69 26.73
CA ASN A 338 103.29 71.68 27.82
C ASN A 338 104.76 71.79 27.36
N SER A 339 105.08 71.48 26.09
CA SER A 339 106.39 71.81 25.48
C SER A 339 106.47 73.28 25.09
N LEU A 340 105.50 73.76 24.30
CA LEU A 340 105.40 75.15 23.85
C LEU A 340 105.42 76.16 25.01
N TRP A 341 104.79 75.81 26.14
CA TRP A 341 104.83 76.63 27.36
C TRP A 341 106.25 76.77 27.93
N LYS A 342 107.03 75.67 27.96
CA LYS A 342 108.44 75.70 28.39
C LYS A 342 109.31 76.48 27.42
N GLU A 343 109.09 76.33 26.12
CA GLU A 343 109.79 77.09 25.07
C GLU A 343 109.51 78.60 25.19
N LYS A 344 108.25 78.97 25.47
CA LYS A 344 107.85 80.36 25.78
C LYS A 344 108.55 80.92 27.02
N ASP A 345 108.71 80.14 28.09
CA ASP A 345 109.42 80.57 29.30
C ASP A 345 110.94 80.67 29.11
N GLN A 346 111.53 79.78 28.30
CA GLN A 346 112.92 79.92 27.85
C GLN A 346 113.11 81.17 26.98
N LEU A 347 112.16 81.47 26.09
CA LEU A 347 112.20 82.66 25.23
C LEU A 347 112.05 83.94 26.05
N GLN A 348 111.13 83.98 27.03
CA GLN A 348 111.01 85.08 27.99
C GLN A 348 112.31 85.28 28.78
N SER A 349 112.95 84.19 29.20
CA SER A 349 114.25 84.25 29.91
C SER A 349 115.36 84.83 29.02
N ARG A 350 115.41 84.43 27.73
CA ARG A 350 116.33 85.02 26.74
C ARG A 350 116.05 86.51 26.52
N TYR A 351 114.78 86.90 26.36
CA TYR A 351 114.36 88.30 26.22
C TYR A 351 114.81 89.15 27.41
N ASN A 352 114.57 88.68 28.64
CA ASN A 352 114.96 89.37 29.87
C ASN A 352 116.49 89.58 29.96
N SER A 353 117.29 88.62 29.50
CA SER A 353 118.75 88.77 29.43
C SER A 353 119.20 89.74 28.32
N LEU A 354 118.56 89.70 27.15
CA LEU A 354 118.85 90.62 26.05
C LEU A 354 118.49 92.07 26.41
N TRP A 355 117.40 92.27 27.14
CA TRP A 355 116.98 93.57 27.67
C TRP A 355 118.04 94.18 28.61
N ARG A 356 118.60 93.38 29.54
CA ARG A 356 119.71 93.82 30.41
C ARG A 356 120.97 94.17 29.63
N ALA A 357 121.30 93.40 28.59
CA ALA A 357 122.45 93.69 27.73
C ALA A 357 122.27 95.02 26.97
N LYS A 358 121.06 95.34 26.50
CA LYS A 358 120.73 96.64 25.89
C LYS A 358 120.92 97.79 26.89
N ASP A 359 120.40 97.65 28.10
CA ASP A 359 120.46 98.68 29.15
C ASP A 359 121.91 99.01 29.58
N TRP A 360 122.74 97.96 29.72
CA TRP A 360 124.17 98.08 29.95
C TRP A 360 124.92 98.78 28.81
N LEU A 361 124.62 98.43 27.55
CA LEU A 361 125.20 99.10 26.37
C LEU A 361 124.83 100.58 26.32
N GLN A 362 123.57 100.92 26.63
CA GLN A 362 123.07 102.30 26.63
C GLN A 362 123.72 103.15 27.74
N THR A 363 124.03 102.54 28.89
CA THR A 363 124.80 103.15 29.97
C THR A 363 126.25 103.44 29.54
N ASN A 364 126.94 102.46 28.96
CA ASN A 364 128.34 102.63 28.49
C ASN A 364 128.47 103.68 27.38
N TYR A 365 127.53 103.71 26.43
CA TYR A 365 127.49 104.72 25.37
C TYR A 365 127.38 106.14 25.94
N SER A 366 126.59 106.30 27.01
CA SER A 366 126.43 107.59 27.69
C SER A 366 127.72 108.07 28.37
N SER A 367 128.51 107.15 28.94
CA SER A 367 129.85 107.45 29.48
C SER A 367 130.81 107.90 28.38
N LEU A 368 130.86 107.16 27.26
CA LEU A 368 131.80 107.42 26.17
C LEU A 368 131.55 108.77 25.47
N LEU A 369 130.31 109.25 25.48
CA LEU A 369 129.96 110.61 25.03
C LEU A 369 130.57 111.69 25.93
N ALA A 370 130.57 111.50 27.25
CA ALA A 370 131.17 112.46 28.19
C ALA A 370 132.71 112.52 28.05
N ASP A 371 133.36 111.36 27.86
CA ASP A 371 134.80 111.27 27.61
C ASP A 371 135.21 112.05 26.34
N ARG A 372 134.42 111.93 25.26
CA ARG A 372 134.62 112.68 24.00
C ARG A 372 134.59 114.18 24.24
N ASP A 373 133.56 114.68 24.93
CA ASP A 373 133.34 116.12 25.10
C ASP A 373 134.45 116.75 25.95
N GLN A 374 134.94 116.04 26.98
CA GLN A 374 136.09 116.45 27.78
C GLN A 374 137.39 116.56 26.95
N LEU A 375 137.59 115.68 25.97
CA LEU A 375 138.77 115.71 25.09
C LEU A 375 138.72 116.88 24.11
N GLN A 376 137.55 117.21 23.55
CA GLN A 376 137.40 118.33 22.61
C GLN A 376 137.71 119.69 23.27
N ASP A 377 137.16 119.96 24.47
CA ASP A 377 137.45 121.18 25.25
C ASP A 377 138.95 121.28 25.66
N ARG A 378 139.68 120.16 25.69
CA ARG A 378 141.13 120.17 25.96
C ARG A 378 141.97 120.55 24.73
N ALA A 379 141.52 120.22 23.52
CA ALA A 379 142.25 120.51 22.28
C ALA A 379 142.26 121.99 21.92
N GLU A 380 141.12 122.68 21.98
CA GLU A 380 141.01 124.08 21.54
C GLU A 380 141.87 125.03 22.41
N ARG A 381 141.94 124.76 23.72
CA ARG A 381 142.81 125.51 24.66
C ARG A 381 144.31 125.36 24.40
N LEU A 382 144.75 124.39 23.60
CA LEU A 382 146.13 124.29 23.12
C LEU A 382 146.34 125.13 21.85
N LYS A 383 145.41 125.08 20.89
CA LYS A 383 145.50 125.80 19.61
C LYS A 383 145.64 127.32 19.80
N VAL A 384 144.89 127.89 20.75
CA VAL A 384 144.97 129.33 21.11
C VAL A 384 146.38 129.75 21.55
N LYS A 385 147.15 128.90 22.23
CA LYS A 385 148.48 129.27 22.76
C LYS A 385 149.55 129.37 21.66
N LEU A 386 149.51 128.47 20.67
CA LEU A 386 150.51 128.41 19.60
C LEU A 386 150.50 129.67 18.71
N ARG A 387 149.32 130.27 18.51
CA ARG A 387 149.14 131.53 17.77
C ARG A 387 149.95 132.72 18.33
N GLY A 388 150.31 132.69 19.62
CA GLY A 388 151.05 133.77 20.28
C GLY A 388 152.55 133.87 19.96
N VAL A 389 153.16 132.84 19.36
CA VAL A 389 154.63 132.79 19.18
C VAL A 389 155.10 133.65 17.99
N PRO A 390 156.07 134.58 18.16
CA PRO A 390 156.59 135.39 17.05
C PRO A 390 157.62 134.63 16.20
N CYS A 391 157.70 134.97 14.92
CA CYS A 391 158.64 134.36 13.98
C CYS A 391 160.06 134.92 14.07
N LYS A 392 161.04 134.15 13.56
CA LYS A 392 162.44 134.57 13.39
C LYS A 392 162.52 135.86 12.56
N LEU A 393 163.47 136.74 12.86
CA LEU A 393 163.63 138.02 12.13
C LEU A 393 163.84 137.78 10.63
N GLY A 394 163.08 138.51 9.79
CA GLY A 394 163.08 138.35 8.33
C GLY A 394 162.06 137.34 7.80
N TRP A 395 161.54 136.44 8.63
CA TRP A 395 160.47 135.50 8.27
C TRP A 395 159.10 136.19 8.33
N LYS A 396 158.15 135.70 7.54
CA LYS A 396 156.74 136.12 7.56
C LYS A 396 155.93 135.14 8.42
N LYS A 397 154.77 135.56 8.95
CA LYS A 397 153.91 134.71 9.80
C LYS A 397 152.53 134.51 9.19
N PHE A 398 152.01 133.29 9.25
CA PHE A 398 150.60 132.96 9.04
C PHE A 398 150.15 131.86 10.02
N ASP A 399 148.95 131.99 10.59
CA ASP A 399 148.43 131.25 11.76
C ASP A 399 149.47 130.89 12.84
N ILE A 400 150.01 129.66 12.82
CA ILE A 400 151.04 129.17 13.76
C ILE A 400 152.43 129.00 13.10
N SER A 401 152.51 129.08 11.78
CA SER A 401 153.71 128.81 10.97
C SER A 401 154.48 130.08 10.61
N CYS A 402 155.78 129.91 10.36
CA CYS A 402 156.68 130.96 9.90
C CYS A 402 157.30 130.58 8.55
N TYR A 403 157.33 131.56 7.64
CA TYR A 403 157.67 131.35 6.23
C TYR A 403 158.86 132.21 5.81
N PHE A 404 159.82 131.61 5.10
CA PHE A 404 160.98 132.30 4.52
C PHE A 404 160.89 132.29 3.00
N ILE A 405 161.04 133.47 2.39
CA ILE A 405 160.99 133.65 0.94
C ILE A 405 162.41 133.94 0.46
N SER A 406 162.93 133.14 -0.46
CA SER A 406 164.29 133.34 -0.97
C SER A 406 164.40 134.53 -1.94
N THR A 407 165.60 135.12 -1.99
CA THR A 407 165.96 136.19 -2.95
C THR A 407 166.81 135.69 -4.12
N MET A 408 167.21 134.42 -4.10
CA MET A 408 168.01 133.76 -5.14
C MET A 408 167.17 132.68 -5.82
N LYS A 409 167.40 132.44 -7.11
CA LYS A 409 166.84 131.31 -7.83
C LYS A 409 167.70 130.05 -7.66
N ARG A 410 167.07 128.86 -7.55
CA ARG A 410 167.69 127.52 -7.49
C ARG A 410 166.72 126.47 -8.04
N ASN A 411 167.25 125.28 -8.36
CA ASN A 411 166.43 124.09 -8.62
C ASN A 411 165.68 123.61 -7.36
N TRP A 412 164.62 122.80 -7.53
CA TRP A 412 163.74 122.40 -6.41
C TRP A 412 164.50 121.63 -5.32
N THR A 413 165.44 120.77 -5.71
CA THR A 413 166.21 119.92 -4.79
C THR A 413 167.15 120.75 -3.90
N GLU A 414 167.92 121.67 -4.50
CA GLU A 414 168.78 122.58 -3.74
C GLU A 414 167.99 123.63 -2.97
N SER A 415 166.79 124.00 -3.44
CA SER A 415 165.83 124.83 -2.68
C SER A 415 165.36 124.13 -1.41
N ARG A 416 164.90 122.87 -1.50
CA ARG A 416 164.50 122.05 -0.34
C ARG A 416 165.62 121.88 0.67
N LYS A 417 166.82 121.58 0.18
CA LYS A 417 168.06 121.51 0.98
C LYS A 417 168.39 122.83 1.68
N SER A 418 168.08 123.98 1.06
CA SER A 418 168.25 125.32 1.65
C SER A 418 167.23 125.62 2.76
N CYS A 419 166.06 124.98 2.73
CA CYS A 419 165.11 124.99 3.84
C CYS A 419 165.57 124.04 4.96
N LYS A 420 165.95 122.80 4.64
CA LYS A 420 166.45 121.84 5.63
C LYS A 420 167.66 122.35 6.41
N ALA A 421 168.56 123.09 5.76
CA ALA A 421 169.69 123.75 6.41
C ALA A 421 169.30 124.81 7.46
N GLN A 422 168.07 125.32 7.46
CA GLN A 422 167.53 126.29 8.42
C GLN A 422 166.63 125.66 9.50
N GLY A 423 166.50 124.33 9.49
CA GLY A 423 165.62 123.57 10.38
C GLY A 423 164.15 123.58 9.95
N THR A 424 163.89 123.76 8.66
CA THR A 424 162.55 123.93 8.04
C THR A 424 162.43 123.01 6.80
N ASP A 425 161.29 122.94 6.13
CA ASP A 425 161.17 122.32 4.78
C ASP A 425 160.67 123.34 3.75
N LEU A 426 160.48 122.95 2.48
CA LEU A 426 159.65 123.74 1.57
C LEU A 426 158.20 123.77 2.08
N VAL A 427 157.48 124.86 1.84
CA VAL A 427 156.13 125.09 2.39
C VAL A 427 155.11 124.01 2.03
N VAL A 428 154.31 123.59 3.01
CA VAL A 428 153.24 122.58 2.87
C VAL A 428 151.89 123.29 2.98
N ILE A 429 151.25 123.56 1.85
CA ILE A 429 150.06 124.41 1.80
C ILE A 429 148.82 123.57 2.11
N GLU A 430 148.42 123.54 3.39
CA GLU A 430 147.25 122.79 3.85
C GLU A 430 145.93 123.51 3.56
N SER A 431 145.94 124.85 3.55
CA SER A 431 144.74 125.69 3.53
C SER A 431 144.70 126.72 2.40
N ARG A 432 143.49 127.21 2.06
CA ARG A 432 143.29 128.21 1.01
C ARG A 432 143.77 129.59 1.46
N GLU A 433 143.57 129.88 2.74
CA GLU A 433 143.97 131.13 3.39
C GLU A 433 145.50 131.24 3.40
N GLU A 434 146.19 130.13 3.64
CA GLU A 434 147.64 130.01 3.51
C GLU A 434 148.12 130.15 2.06
N GLN A 435 147.48 129.50 1.09
CA GLN A 435 147.80 129.65 -0.34
C GLN A 435 147.85 131.13 -0.74
N VAL A 436 146.81 131.88 -0.36
CA VAL A 436 146.69 133.32 -0.64
C VAL A 436 147.77 134.13 0.10
N PHE A 437 148.11 133.76 1.34
CA PHE A 437 149.22 134.37 2.07
C PHE A 437 150.57 134.12 1.40
N VAL A 438 150.89 132.87 1.00
CA VAL A 438 152.19 132.55 0.39
C VAL A 438 152.34 133.15 -1.00
N ASN A 439 151.24 133.37 -1.74
CA ASN A 439 151.29 134.19 -2.95
C ASN A 439 151.55 135.67 -2.64
N GLY A 440 150.85 136.22 -1.64
CA GLY A 440 150.90 137.64 -1.27
C GLY A 440 152.25 138.14 -0.71
N VAL A 441 153.16 137.23 -0.36
CA VAL A 441 154.53 137.57 0.09
C VAL A 441 155.57 137.57 -1.04
N LEU A 442 155.20 137.15 -2.25
CA LEU A 442 156.04 137.18 -3.44
C LEU A 442 155.90 138.51 -4.19
N LYS A 443 156.91 138.90 -4.98
CA LYS A 443 156.83 140.08 -5.85
C LYS A 443 156.28 139.70 -7.22
N LYS A 444 155.79 140.71 -7.96
CA LYS A 444 155.19 140.49 -9.28
C LYS A 444 156.12 139.71 -10.22
N GLY A 445 155.62 138.62 -10.80
CA GLY A 445 156.36 137.77 -11.74
C GLY A 445 157.43 136.87 -11.12
N GLN A 446 157.39 136.62 -9.81
CA GLN A 446 158.28 135.66 -9.14
C GLN A 446 157.57 134.33 -8.87
N ASN A 447 157.72 133.33 -9.73
CA ASN A 447 157.32 131.96 -9.37
C ASN A 447 158.25 131.40 -8.29
N ALA A 448 157.71 130.57 -7.38
CA ALA A 448 158.46 130.00 -6.27
C ALA A 448 158.20 128.50 -6.04
N TRP A 449 159.24 127.73 -5.79
CA TRP A 449 159.12 126.32 -5.40
C TRP A 449 158.38 126.15 -4.07
N ILE A 450 157.41 125.23 -4.05
CA ILE A 450 156.65 124.79 -2.87
C ILE A 450 156.96 123.32 -2.56
N GLY A 451 156.55 122.84 -1.38
CA GLY A 451 156.92 121.53 -0.85
C GLY A 451 156.17 120.34 -1.44
N LEU A 452 155.90 120.33 -2.74
CA LEU A 452 155.02 119.36 -3.40
C LEU A 452 155.71 118.74 -4.61
N THR A 453 155.74 117.40 -4.68
CA THR A 453 156.41 116.62 -5.74
C THR A 453 155.75 115.25 -5.91
N ASP A 454 155.69 114.73 -7.13
CA ASP A 454 155.29 113.35 -7.45
C ASP A 454 156.46 112.49 -7.96
N LYS A 455 157.70 112.98 -7.90
CA LYS A 455 158.95 112.32 -8.34
C LYS A 455 159.15 110.86 -7.89
N GLN A 456 158.48 110.42 -6.82
CA GLN A 456 158.51 109.03 -6.35
C GLN A 456 157.61 108.10 -7.18
N LYS A 457 156.54 108.64 -7.78
CA LYS A 457 155.56 107.97 -8.62
C LYS A 457 154.68 109.01 -9.34
N GLU A 458 154.86 109.15 -10.65
CA GLU A 458 154.09 110.02 -11.55
C GLU A 458 152.59 110.10 -11.22
N GLY A 459 152.05 111.32 -11.15
CA GLY A 459 150.66 111.64 -10.81
C GLY A 459 150.30 111.49 -9.33
N ASN A 460 151.14 110.87 -8.50
CA ASN A 460 150.93 110.68 -7.07
C ASN A 460 151.72 111.73 -6.25
N TRP A 461 151.25 112.97 -6.35
CA TRP A 461 151.80 114.11 -5.63
C TRP A 461 151.72 113.93 -4.10
N MET A 462 152.85 114.13 -3.44
CA MET A 462 152.99 114.13 -1.98
C MET A 462 153.72 115.38 -1.51
N TRP A 463 153.35 115.84 -0.32
CA TRP A 463 154.03 116.91 0.37
C TRP A 463 155.37 116.43 0.95
N VAL A 464 156.28 117.37 1.18
CA VAL A 464 157.64 117.12 1.68
C VAL A 464 157.69 116.53 3.10
N ASP A 465 156.64 116.69 3.90
CA ASP A 465 156.44 116.06 5.20
C ASP A 465 156.05 114.57 5.11
N GLY A 466 155.62 114.11 3.93
CA GLY A 466 155.14 112.76 3.67
C GLY A 466 153.61 112.61 3.60
N THR A 467 152.83 113.69 3.72
CA THR A 467 151.37 113.62 3.56
C THR A 467 150.95 113.56 2.08
N PRO A 468 149.86 112.83 1.75
CA PRO A 468 149.35 112.77 0.38
C PRO A 468 148.62 114.07 0.00
N LEU A 469 148.63 114.45 -1.28
CA LEU A 469 147.97 115.66 -1.75
C LEU A 469 146.42 115.56 -1.74
N ILE A 470 145.81 115.93 -0.61
CA ILE A 470 144.35 116.01 -0.42
C ILE A 470 143.79 117.32 -1.00
N THR A 471 144.22 118.46 -0.46
CA THR A 471 143.81 119.80 -0.92
C THR A 471 144.62 120.20 -2.16
N LYS A 472 143.98 120.78 -3.18
CA LYS A 472 144.62 121.08 -4.47
C LYS A 472 144.29 122.50 -4.95
N PHE A 473 145.32 123.27 -5.28
CA PHE A 473 145.17 124.63 -5.82
C PHE A 473 145.95 124.85 -7.13
N TRP A 474 146.02 123.81 -7.96
CA TRP A 474 146.59 123.87 -9.32
C TRP A 474 145.90 124.92 -10.20
N GLN A 475 146.68 125.52 -11.10
CA GLN A 475 146.19 126.31 -12.22
C GLN A 475 145.36 125.43 -13.17
N ILE A 476 144.39 126.03 -13.85
CA ILE A 476 143.51 125.31 -14.79
C ILE A 476 144.35 124.62 -15.87
N GLY A 477 144.34 123.27 -15.87
CA GLY A 477 145.13 122.42 -16.75
C GLY A 477 146.23 121.62 -16.02
N GLN A 478 146.69 122.08 -14.86
CA GLN A 478 147.82 121.50 -14.12
C GLN A 478 147.35 120.49 -13.04
N PRO A 479 148.19 119.51 -12.64
CA PRO A 479 149.49 119.20 -13.22
C PRO A 479 149.34 118.48 -14.57
N ASN A 480 150.14 118.85 -15.56
CA ASN A 480 150.04 118.33 -16.93
C ASN A 480 151.24 117.44 -17.37
N SER A 481 152.33 117.44 -16.60
CA SER A 481 153.61 116.78 -16.89
C SER A 481 154.11 117.07 -18.31
N TYR A 482 154.45 118.34 -18.59
CA TYR A 482 154.81 118.79 -19.94
C TYR A 482 156.06 118.07 -20.45
N ASN A 483 155.88 117.25 -21.50
CA ASN A 483 156.86 116.31 -22.02
C ASN A 483 157.31 115.19 -21.04
N GLY A 484 156.54 114.93 -19.97
CA GLY A 484 156.74 113.80 -19.04
C GLY A 484 157.94 113.95 -18.10
N ASN A 485 158.21 115.16 -17.60
CA ASN A 485 159.42 115.49 -16.82
C ASN A 485 159.26 116.77 -15.97
N GLN A 486 158.10 116.94 -15.31
CA GLN A 486 157.76 118.12 -14.46
C GLN A 486 157.37 117.75 -13.03
N ASP A 487 158.14 116.86 -12.40
CA ASP A 487 157.82 116.22 -11.11
C ASP A 487 157.91 117.12 -9.85
N CYS A 488 157.88 118.45 -9.97
CA CYS A 488 158.00 119.42 -8.87
C CYS A 488 157.04 120.60 -9.02
N ALA A 489 156.37 121.02 -7.94
CA ALA A 489 155.40 122.11 -7.99
C ALA A 489 156.00 123.48 -7.60
N GLU A 490 155.68 124.49 -8.39
CA GLU A 490 155.85 125.91 -8.09
C GLU A 490 154.49 126.62 -7.90
N ILE A 491 154.52 127.75 -7.22
CA ILE A 491 153.43 128.73 -7.19
C ILE A 491 153.68 129.79 -8.27
N VAL A 492 152.69 130.06 -9.14
CA VAL A 492 152.84 131.03 -10.25
C VAL A 492 152.28 132.38 -9.81
N GLN A 493 153.15 133.32 -9.44
CA GLN A 493 152.70 134.52 -8.72
C GLN A 493 151.76 135.42 -9.53
N ASP A 494 151.94 135.52 -10.85
CA ASP A 494 151.09 136.36 -11.73
C ASP A 494 149.68 135.79 -11.95
N THR A 495 149.35 134.62 -11.37
CA THR A 495 147.97 134.10 -11.28
C THR A 495 147.17 134.81 -10.18
N SER A 496 145.86 134.54 -10.10
CA SER A 496 144.94 135.36 -9.30
C SER A 496 145.19 135.28 -7.79
N LEU A 497 145.63 134.11 -7.31
CA LEU A 497 145.80 133.75 -5.90
C LEU A 497 147.05 132.88 -5.67
N GLY A 498 147.91 132.72 -6.68
CA GLY A 498 149.06 131.82 -6.62
C GLY A 498 148.60 130.39 -6.84
N GLU A 499 147.89 130.16 -7.94
CA GLU A 499 147.59 128.84 -8.44
C GLU A 499 148.90 128.11 -8.82
N TRP A 500 148.96 126.80 -8.57
CA TRP A 500 150.19 126.02 -8.72
C TRP A 500 150.41 125.54 -10.15
N ASN A 501 151.67 125.47 -10.54
CA ASN A 501 152.13 124.88 -11.78
C ASN A 501 153.13 123.76 -11.46
N ASP A 502 153.06 122.67 -12.20
CA ASP A 502 154.13 121.67 -12.22
C ASP A 502 155.22 122.15 -13.19
N ASP A 503 156.48 122.07 -12.75
CA ASP A 503 157.63 122.35 -13.60
C ASP A 503 158.79 121.39 -13.34
N GLY A 504 159.71 121.31 -14.30
CA GLY A 504 160.88 120.48 -14.24
C GLY A 504 161.68 120.79 -12.99
N CYS A 505 161.91 119.78 -12.13
CA CYS A 505 162.66 119.93 -10.87
C CYS A 505 164.06 120.56 -11.00
N PHE A 506 164.57 120.69 -12.23
CA PHE A 506 165.82 121.31 -12.65
C PHE A 506 165.72 122.83 -12.90
N ALA A 507 164.53 123.39 -13.13
CA ALA A 507 164.33 124.81 -13.42
C ALA A 507 164.70 125.71 -12.22
N GLU A 508 165.16 126.94 -12.48
CA GLU A 508 165.61 127.82 -11.40
C GLU A 508 164.56 128.86 -11.01
N GLN A 509 163.94 128.67 -9.84
CA GLN A 509 162.94 129.56 -9.24
C GLN A 509 163.38 130.00 -7.85
N ILE A 510 162.76 131.05 -7.29
CA ILE A 510 162.89 131.32 -5.85
C ILE A 510 162.15 130.21 -5.08
N TRP A 511 162.19 130.19 -3.75
CA TRP A 511 161.53 129.15 -2.98
C TRP A 511 160.98 129.67 -1.65
N ILE A 512 159.96 128.99 -1.13
CA ILE A 512 159.35 129.30 0.16
C ILE A 512 159.60 128.14 1.13
N CYS A 513 160.20 128.44 2.28
CA CYS A 513 160.37 127.49 3.39
C CYS A 513 159.32 127.70 4.48
N GLU A 514 158.99 126.64 5.22
CA GLU A 514 158.08 126.63 6.38
C GLU A 514 158.62 125.71 7.50
N ASN A 515 158.36 126.04 8.77
CA ASN A 515 158.99 125.43 9.96
C ASN A 515 158.38 124.13 10.50
#